data_AF-S5MFU9-F1
#
_entry.id   AF-S5MFU9-F1
#
_cell.length_a   1.000
_cell.length_b   1.000
_cell.length_c   1.000
_cell.angle_alpha   90.00
_cell.angle_beta   90.00
_cell.angle_gamma   90.00
#
_symmetry.space_group_name_H-M   'P 1'
#
loop_
_entity.id
_entity.type
_entity.pdbx_description
1 polymer ?
#
loop_
_entity_poly.entity_id
_entity_poly.type
_entity_poly.pdbx_seq_one_letter_code
_entity_poly.pdbx_strand_id
1 'polypeptide(L)' 'MRAIIVSKNKEKIVELIEKENITKINNDEVIVKTLYCSLCHSDLTTASGILGD' A
#
# COMPACT_ATOMS: atom_id res chain seq x y z
N MET A 1 2.22 -10.52 6.37
CA MET A 1 3.03 -9.38 5.92
C MET A 1 2.45 -8.06 6.42
N ARG A 2 3.31 -7.09 6.76
CA ARG A 2 2.90 -5.73 7.12
C ARG A 2 2.71 -4.89 5.85
N ALA A 3 1.66 -4.09 5.80
CA ALA A 3 1.37 -3.19 4.68
C ALA A 3 0.87 -1.84 5.18
N ILE A 4 1.22 -0.76 4.46
CA ILE A 4 0.64 0.56 4.65
C ILE A 4 -0.44 0.73 3.58
N ILE A 5 -1.67 1.04 3.99
CA ILE A 5 -2.80 1.26 3.10
C ILE A 5 -3.39 2.65 3.32
N VAL A 6 -4.06 3.20 2.31
CA VAL A 6 -4.90 4.40 2.47
C VAL A 6 -6.02 4.08 3.45
N SER A 7 -6.20 4.91 4.48
CA SER A 7 -7.22 4.68 5.50
C SER A 7 -8.61 4.96 4.94
N LYS A 8 -9.59 4.16 5.36
CA LYS A 8 -11.01 4.46 5.15
C LYS A 8 -11.59 5.37 6.24
N ASN A 9 -10.86 5.54 7.35
CA ASN A 9 -11.24 6.44 8.43
C ASN A 9 -10.81 7.86 8.08
N LYS A 10 -11.76 8.80 8.05
CA LYS A 10 -11.50 10.21 7.73
C LYS A 10 -10.57 10.93 8.71
N GLU A 11 -10.31 10.36 9.89
CA GLU A 11 -9.36 10.90 10.87
C GLU A 11 -7.90 10.48 10.64
N LYS A 12 -7.65 9.53 9.72
CA LYS A 12 -6.32 9.02 9.40
C LYS A 12 -6.10 9.06 7.89
N ILE A 13 -4.86 9.31 7.47
CA ILE A 13 -4.49 9.33 6.04
C ILE A 13 -4.11 7.92 5.57
N VAL A 14 -3.34 7.20 6.40
CA VAL A 14 -2.90 5.82 6.15
C VAL A 14 -2.99 4.96 7.40
N GLU A 15 -3.01 3.64 7.21
CA GLU A 15 -3.01 2.64 8.28
C GLU A 15 -1.95 1.57 8.02
N LEU A 16 -1.24 1.19 9.09
CA LEU A 16 -0.39 0.00 9.08
C LEU A 16 -1.25 -1.21 9.49
N ILE A 17 -1.32 -2.21 8.61
CA ILE A 17 -2.08 -3.43 8.83
C ILE A 17 -1.21 -4.68 8.73
N GLU A 18 -1.63 -5.75 9.40
CA GLU A 18 -1.17 -7.10 9.09
C GLU A 18 -2.10 -7.76 8.07
N LYS A 19 -1.51 -8.32 7.01
CA LYS A 19 -2.18 -9.16 6.02
C LYS A 19 -1.55 -10.53 5.99
N GLU A 20 -2.27 -11.52 5.48
CA GLU A 20 -1.68 -12.82 5.15
C GLU A 20 -0.55 -12.66 4.13
N ASN A 21 0.41 -13.58 4.15
CA ASN A 21 1.48 -13.59 3.15
C ASN A 21 0.90 -14.02 1.79
N ILE A 22 1.35 -13.38 0.70
CA ILE A 22 0.97 -13.78 -0.65
C ILE A 22 1.60 -15.15 -0.93
N THR A 23 0.75 -16.15 -1.18
CA THR A 23 1.16 -17.55 -1.44
C THR A 23 0.83 -18.01 -2.86
N LYS A 24 0.05 -17.23 -3.60
CA LYS A 24 -0.36 -17.51 -4.98
C LYS A 24 -0.04 -16.29 -5.85
N ILE A 25 0.61 -16.55 -6.98
CA ILE A 25 0.90 -15.59 -8.04
C ILE A 25 0.63 -16.26 -9.39
N ASN A 26 0.42 -15.45 -10.42
CA ASN A 26 0.27 -15.93 -11.79
C ASN A 26 1.63 -16.35 -12.39
N ASN A 27 1.61 -17.10 -13.51
CA ASN A 27 2.83 -17.62 -14.14
C ASN A 27 3.85 -16.55 -14.53
N ASP A 28 3.40 -15.33 -14.79
CA ASP A 28 4.22 -14.20 -15.23
C ASP A 28 4.48 -13.16 -14.11
N GLU A 29 4.27 -13.56 -12.85
CA GLU A 29 4.47 -12.71 -11.68
C GLU A 29 5.66 -13.19 -10.84
N VAL A 30 6.22 -12.26 -10.05
CA VAL A 30 7.29 -12.56 -9.08
C VAL A 30 6.96 -11.95 -7.72
N ILE A 31 7.28 -12.67 -6.65
CA ILE A 31 7.18 -12.14 -5.28
C ILE A 31 8.52 -11.51 -4.90
N VAL A 32 8.48 -10.25 -4.50
CA VAL A 32 9.66 -9.51 -4.04
C VAL A 32 9.57 -9.23 -2.54
N LYS A 33 10.72 -9.30 -1.85
CA LYS A 33 10.85 -8.80 -0.48
C LYS A 33 11.24 -7.34 -0.51
N THR A 34 10.29 -6.46 -0.22
CA THR A 34 10.55 -5.01 -0.14
C THR A 34 11.49 -4.70 1.03
N LEU A 35 12.67 -4.15 0.72
CA LEU A 35 13.61 -3.63 1.72
C LEU A 35 13.39 -2.14 1.98
N TYR A 36 13.12 -1.39 0.91
CA TYR A 36 12.88 0.05 0.92
C TYR A 36 11.77 0.39 -0.08
N CYS A 37 10.90 1.32 0.30
CA CYS A 37 9.93 1.96 -0.58
C CYS A 37 9.99 3.46 -0.27
N SER A 38 10.36 4.28 -1.26
CA SER A 38 10.47 5.73 -1.07
C SER A 38 9.09 6.37 -1.12
N LEU A 39 8.96 7.53 -0.49
CA LEU A 39 7.74 8.32 -0.55
C LEU A 39 7.86 9.39 -1.64
N CYS A 40 6.76 9.61 -2.35
CA CYS A 40 6.60 10.61 -3.37
C CYS A 40 5.42 11.54 -3.04
N HIS A 41 5.39 12.72 -3.66
CA HIS A 41 4.24 13.62 -3.62
C HIS A 41 2.93 12.93 -4.07
N SER A 42 3.02 12.02 -5.04
CA SER A 42 1.86 11.25 -5.51
C SER A 42 1.22 10.42 -4.39
N ASP A 43 2.00 9.87 -3.47
CA ASP A 43 1.47 9.03 -2.39
C ASP A 43 0.58 9.84 -1.44
N LEU A 44 1.03 11.05 -1.09
CA LEU A 44 0.25 11.96 -0.26
C LEU A 44 -1.03 12.41 -0.99
N THR A 45 -0.90 12.73 -2.29
CA THR A 45 -2.03 13.21 -3.09
C THR A 45 -3.12 12.13 -3.23
N THR A 46 -2.71 10.88 -3.48
CA THR A 46 -3.60 9.72 -3.52
C THR A 46 -4.22 9.44 -2.15
N ALA A 47 -3.42 9.38 -1.09
CA ALA A 47 -3.93 9.06 0.25
C ALA A 47 -4.86 10.16 0.82
N SER A 48 -4.75 11.39 0.32
CA SER A 48 -5.62 12.51 0.67
C SER A 48 -6.90 12.56 -0.17
N GLY A 49 -7.10 11.63 -1.11
CA GLY A 49 -8.27 11.59 -1.99
C GLY A 49 -8.32 12.72 -3.03
N ILE A 50 -7.16 13.32 -3.35
CA ILE A 50 -7.05 14.39 -4.36
C ILE A 50 -6.87 13.78 -5.77
N LEU A 51 -6.29 12.58 -5.86
CA LEU A 51 -6.12 11.81 -7.11
C LEU A 51 -6.57 10.35 -6.91
N GLY A 52 -7.34 9.83 -7.86
CA GLY A 52 -7.89 8.48 -7.87
C GLY A 52 -9.35 8.46 -7.42
N ASP A 53 -10.27 8.16 -8.36
CA ASP A 53 -11.70 7.90 -8.11
C ASP A 53 -11.91 6.62 -7.27
#